data_AF-A0A7Y5YKW3-F1
#
_entry.id   AF-A0A7Y5YKW3-F1
#
_cell.length_a   1.000
_cell.length_b   1.000
_cell.length_c   1.000
_cell.angle_alpha   90.00
_cell.angle_beta   90.00
_cell.angle_gamma   90.00
#
_symmetry.space_group_name_H-M   'P 1'
#
loop_
_entity.id
_entity.type
_entity.pdbx_description
1 polymer ?
#
loop_
_entity_poly.entity_id
_entity_poly.type
_entity_poly.pdbx_seq_one_letter_code
_entity_poly.pdbx_strand_id
1 'polypeptide(L)'
;MYEFTHGGMKVAFTVLSGEVVGSEKMSETRITTTGGGRSADGDARPVRVSSESIINHEFWIRTADGIEHDVKLRGVDVPLREGHQVSLVSAQRKDGKAPVPVLLQNHSAAKRWLVRDAAALNMELGLVDFKWSSLWIAFALLIGVGIASPGLGFIAFVVFIFYQCYQTSKRKRLLFSDLNAFLEKLGTQKASRVQAQANPFESMLQASGIELSDTQVQSISLQFELPVEVQVSAAVQQAPAEAPSPVLDSNAVQRALSRKS
;
A
#
# COMPACT_ATOMS: atom_id res chain seq x y z
N MET A 1 9.62 -16.63 -4.08
CA MET A 1 9.25 -15.91 -5.32
C MET A 1 8.01 -16.57 -5.88
N TYR A 2 7.01 -15.81 -6.29
CA TYR A 2 5.75 -16.35 -6.80
C TYR A 2 5.52 -15.88 -8.24
N GLU A 3 5.11 -16.77 -9.14
CA GLU A 3 4.85 -16.42 -10.53
C GLU A 3 3.35 -16.46 -10.83
N PHE A 4 2.86 -15.38 -11.45
CA PHE A 4 1.51 -15.31 -11.98
C PHE A 4 1.58 -15.38 -13.51
N THR A 5 0.91 -16.36 -14.10
CA THR A 5 0.83 -16.50 -15.56
C THR A 5 -0.62 -16.33 -16.01
N HIS A 6 -0.92 -15.32 -16.81
CA HIS A 6 -2.25 -15.10 -17.38
C HIS A 6 -2.15 -14.64 -18.84
N GLY A 7 -2.84 -15.33 -19.75
CA GLY A 7 -2.89 -14.96 -21.17
C GLY A 7 -1.53 -14.92 -21.90
N GLY A 8 -0.55 -15.74 -21.47
CA GLY A 8 0.81 -15.76 -22.02
C GLY A 8 1.79 -14.76 -21.40
N MET A 9 1.36 -13.99 -20.40
CA MET A 9 2.23 -13.06 -19.68
C MET A 9 2.61 -13.63 -18.32
N LYS A 10 3.88 -13.51 -17.96
CA LYS A 10 4.44 -13.90 -16.67
C LYS A 10 4.79 -12.65 -15.86
N VAL A 11 4.31 -12.57 -14.63
CA VAL A 11 4.68 -11.55 -13.65
C VAL A 11 5.20 -12.26 -12.41
N ALA A 12 6.42 -11.91 -11.98
CA ALA A 12 6.97 -12.45 -10.75
C ALA A 12 6.68 -11.49 -9.59
N PHE A 13 6.32 -12.06 -8.45
CA PHE A 13 6.07 -11.35 -7.20
C PHE A 13 7.08 -11.79 -6.14
N THR A 14 7.61 -10.82 -5.42
CA THR A 14 8.47 -11.01 -4.25
C THR A 14 7.72 -10.54 -3.01
N VAL A 15 7.99 -11.21 -1.90
CA VAL A 15 7.39 -10.87 -0.61
C VAL A 15 8.52 -10.58 0.35
N LEU A 16 8.49 -9.38 0.92
CA LEU A 16 9.41 -8.92 1.94
C LEU A 16 8.66 -8.89 3.27
N SER A 17 9.08 -9.69 4.25
CA SER A 17 8.47 -9.74 5.58
C SER A 17 9.49 -9.31 6.62
N GLY A 18 9.07 -8.47 7.56
CA GLY A 18 9.95 -7.98 8.61
C GLY A 18 9.26 -7.02 9.57
N GLU A 19 10.03 -6.51 10.51
CA GLU A 19 9.60 -5.53 11.50
C GLU A 19 9.87 -4.13 10.97
N VAL A 20 8.94 -3.20 11.19
CA VAL A 20 9.17 -1.79 10.88
C VAL A 20 10.10 -1.21 11.94
N VAL A 21 11.25 -0.66 11.53
CA VAL A 21 12.26 -0.09 12.43
C VAL A 21 12.31 1.43 12.40
N GLY A 22 11.73 2.04 11.38
CA GLY A 22 11.61 3.49 11.27
C GLY A 22 10.53 3.85 10.25
N SER A 23 9.85 4.97 10.46
CA SER A 23 8.78 5.43 9.57
C SER A 23 8.72 6.95 9.53
N GLU A 24 8.75 7.51 8.33
CA GLU A 24 8.64 8.94 8.06
C GLU A 24 7.50 9.22 7.07
N LYS A 25 6.68 10.23 7.36
CA LYS A 25 5.57 10.63 6.49
C LYS A 25 5.70 12.10 6.12
N MET A 26 5.68 12.39 4.83
CA MET A 26 5.70 13.72 4.26
C MET A 26 4.43 13.98 3.44
N SER A 27 3.91 15.20 3.50
CA SER A 27 2.80 15.65 2.64
C SER A 27 3.32 16.68 1.65
N GLU A 28 3.12 16.41 0.37
CA GLU A 28 3.42 17.31 -0.75
C GLU A 28 2.11 17.94 -1.22
N THR A 29 2.03 19.27 -1.31
CA THR A 29 0.85 19.97 -1.85
C THR A 29 1.20 20.61 -3.18
N ARG A 30 0.54 20.16 -4.25
CA ARG A 30 0.68 20.71 -5.60
C ARG A 30 -0.45 21.68 -5.88
N ILE A 31 -0.11 22.93 -6.16
CA ILE A 31 -1.07 23.98 -6.51
C ILE A 31 -0.94 24.26 -8.00
N THR A 32 -2.04 24.08 -8.74
CA THR A 32 -2.13 24.42 -10.16
C THR A 32 -3.12 25.57 -10.32
N THR A 33 -2.66 26.63 -10.96
CA THR A 33 -3.49 27.79 -11.28
C THR A 33 -3.68 27.85 -12.79
N THR A 34 -4.93 27.90 -13.24
CA THR A 34 -5.29 28.00 -14.66
C THR A 34 -6.21 29.21 -14.86
N GLY A 35 -5.95 30.00 -15.90
CA GLY A 35 -6.65 31.26 -16.13
C GLY A 35 -5.90 32.48 -15.59
N GLY A 36 -6.54 33.64 -15.62
CA GLY A 36 -5.92 34.94 -15.35
C GLY A 36 -5.57 35.67 -16.64
N GLY A 37 -6.55 36.33 -17.24
CA GLY A 37 -6.36 37.14 -18.44
C GLY A 37 -7.66 37.81 -18.87
N ARG A 38 -7.56 38.86 -19.69
CA ARG A 38 -8.73 39.46 -20.35
C ARG A 38 -8.90 38.79 -21.71
N SER A 39 -10.12 38.39 -22.06
CA SER A 39 -10.46 38.00 -23.43
C SER A 39 -10.33 39.20 -24.37
N ALA A 40 -10.21 38.95 -25.67
CA ALA A 40 -10.13 40.00 -26.69
C ALA A 40 -11.32 40.98 -26.64
N ASP A 41 -12.49 40.51 -26.18
CA ASP A 41 -13.71 41.31 -25.98
C ASP A 41 -13.76 42.07 -24.64
N GLY A 42 -12.66 42.11 -23.88
CA GLY A 42 -12.56 42.88 -22.64
C GLY A 42 -13.02 42.17 -21.36
N ASP A 43 -13.70 41.02 -21.50
CA ASP A 43 -14.18 40.19 -20.39
C ASP A 43 -13.05 39.54 -19.59
N ALA A 44 -13.16 39.59 -18.26
CA ALA A 44 -12.20 38.97 -17.36
C ALA A 44 -12.43 37.45 -17.28
N ARG A 45 -11.40 36.65 -17.59
CA ARG A 45 -11.45 35.20 -17.40
C ARG A 45 -11.21 34.85 -15.93
N PRO A 46 -12.08 34.05 -15.29
CA PRO A 46 -11.90 33.66 -13.91
C PRO A 46 -10.61 32.84 -13.74
N VAL A 47 -9.89 33.11 -12.65
CA VAL A 47 -8.76 32.29 -12.22
C VAL A 47 -9.30 31.05 -11.53
N ARG A 48 -8.95 29.86 -12.02
CA ARG A 48 -9.27 28.58 -11.39
C ARG A 48 -8.02 28.06 -10.69
N VAL A 49 -8.10 27.96 -9.36
CA VAL A 49 -7.06 27.35 -8.53
C VAL A 49 -7.51 25.94 -8.18
N SER A 50 -6.64 24.96 -8.38
CA SER A 50 -6.83 23.58 -7.95
C SER A 50 -5.61 23.13 -7.16
N SER A 51 -5.82 22.57 -5.97
CA SER A 51 -4.77 22.01 -5.13
C SER A 51 -4.95 20.51 -4.96
N GLU A 52 -3.85 19.75 -5.05
CA GLU A 52 -3.80 18.32 -4.78
C GLU A 52 -2.76 18.06 -3.69
N SER A 53 -3.10 17.28 -2.67
CA SER A 53 -2.16 16.86 -1.61
C SER A 53 -1.82 15.38 -1.79
N ILE A 54 -0.53 15.07 -1.83
CA ILE A 54 0.02 13.74 -2.04
C ILE A 54 0.84 13.37 -0.80
N ILE A 55 0.53 12.23 -0.19
CA ILE A 55 1.28 11.72 0.95
C ILE A 55 2.39 10.81 0.43
N ASN A 56 3.63 11.12 0.81
CA ASN A 56 4.79 10.27 0.60
C ASN A 56 5.14 9.62 1.95
N HIS A 57 5.19 8.31 1.99
CA HIS A 57 5.47 7.54 3.20
C HIS A 57 6.71 6.68 2.97
N GLU A 58 7.77 6.95 3.71
CA GLU A 58 9.02 6.20 3.68
C GLU A 58 9.19 5.42 4.99
N PHE A 59 9.58 4.16 4.93
CA PHE A 59 9.82 3.37 6.13
C PHE A 59 10.83 2.26 5.87
N TRP A 60 11.45 1.78 6.94
CA TRP A 60 12.45 0.72 6.88
C TRP A 60 11.89 -0.57 7.47
N ILE A 61 12.08 -1.67 6.75
CA ILE A 61 11.72 -3.01 7.19
C ILE A 61 13.00 -3.79 7.49
N ARG A 62 13.17 -4.26 8.72
CA ARG A 62 14.21 -5.22 9.10
C ARG A 62 13.70 -6.65 8.92
N THR A 63 14.33 -7.40 8.02
CA THR A 63 13.99 -8.81 7.78
C THR A 63 14.52 -9.71 8.90
N ALA A 64 14.07 -10.96 8.93
CA ALA A 64 14.58 -11.96 9.88
C ALA A 64 16.10 -12.19 9.77
N ASP A 65 16.67 -11.90 8.61
CA ASP A 65 18.12 -11.98 8.35
C ASP A 65 18.89 -10.78 8.93
N GLY A 66 18.19 -9.83 9.56
CA GLY A 66 18.76 -8.60 10.12
C GLY A 66 19.03 -7.49 9.10
N ILE A 67 18.69 -7.71 7.82
CA ILE A 67 18.90 -6.74 6.74
C ILE A 67 17.76 -5.73 6.72
N GLU A 68 18.12 -4.45 6.67
CA GLU A 68 17.17 -3.34 6.54
C GLU A 68 16.93 -2.99 5.07
N HIS A 69 15.66 -2.83 4.72
CA HIS A 69 15.21 -2.45 3.39
C HIS A 69 14.40 -1.16 3.46
N ASP A 70 14.75 -0.18 2.65
CA ASP A 70 13.97 1.03 2.49
C ASP A 70 12.75 0.79 1.60
N VAL A 71 11.60 1.28 2.03
CA VAL A 71 10.33 1.18 1.30
C VAL A 71 9.72 2.56 1.18
N LYS A 72 9.43 2.96 -0.06
CA LYS A 72 8.83 4.25 -0.38
C LYS A 72 7.47 4.04 -1.02
N LEU A 73 6.43 4.53 -0.37
CA LEU A 73 5.05 4.52 -0.85
C LEU A 73 4.61 5.95 -1.18
N ARG A 74 3.83 6.10 -2.25
CA ARG A 74 3.34 7.41 -2.70
C ARG A 74 1.84 7.37 -2.93
N GLY A 75 1.14 8.37 -2.42
CA GLY A 75 -0.31 8.53 -2.57
C GLY A 75 -1.14 7.63 -1.66
N VAL A 76 -0.53 6.96 -0.68
CA VAL A 76 -1.22 6.03 0.23
C VAL A 76 -0.87 6.38 1.66
N ASP A 77 -1.89 6.63 2.47
CA ASP A 77 -1.74 6.81 3.90
C ASP A 77 -1.84 5.45 4.60
N VAL A 78 -0.71 4.98 5.12
CA VAL A 78 -0.66 3.78 5.96
C VAL A 78 -0.27 4.16 7.39
N PRO A 79 -1.08 3.83 8.40
CA PRO A 79 -0.67 3.96 9.80
C PRO A 79 0.29 2.81 10.17
N LEU A 80 1.59 3.04 9.98
CA LEU A 80 2.66 2.18 10.47
C LEU A 80 3.30 2.79 11.72
N ARG A 81 3.79 1.92 12.60
CA ARG A 81 4.59 2.27 13.77
C ARG A 81 5.78 1.32 13.84
N GLU A 82 6.84 1.77 14.48
CA GLU A 82 7.98 0.94 14.80
C GLU A 82 7.55 -0.25 15.67
N GLY A 83 8.18 -1.41 15.47
CA GLY A 83 7.79 -2.66 16.12
C GLY A 83 6.65 -3.42 15.44
N HIS A 84 5.98 -2.85 14.44
CA HIS A 84 4.93 -3.57 13.72
C HIS A 84 5.52 -4.62 12.76
N GLN A 85 4.95 -5.82 12.78
CA GLN A 85 5.28 -6.88 11.84
C GLN A 85 4.49 -6.68 10.54
N VAL A 86 5.20 -6.51 9.43
CA VAL A 86 4.61 -6.24 8.12
C VAL A 86 5.08 -7.21 7.05
N SER A 87 4.26 -7.38 6.01
CA SER A 87 4.63 -8.05 4.76
C SER A 87 4.29 -7.15 3.58
N LEU A 88 5.30 -6.84 2.78
CA LEU A 88 5.18 -6.10 1.54
C LEU A 88 5.27 -7.08 0.36
N VAL A 89 4.24 -7.08 -0.48
CA VAL A 89 4.23 -7.80 -1.75
C VAL A 89 4.58 -6.83 -2.86
N SER A 90 5.63 -7.13 -3.62
CA SER A 90 6.09 -6.32 -4.74
C SER A 90 6.09 -7.13 -6.03
N ALA A 91 5.75 -6.48 -7.14
CA ALA A 91 5.82 -7.04 -8.48
C ALA A 91 7.17 -6.70 -9.12
N GLN A 92 7.85 -7.69 -9.69
CA GLN A 92 9.05 -7.46 -10.48
C GLN A 92 8.69 -6.94 -11.86
N ARG A 93 9.41 -5.89 -12.28
CA ARG A 93 9.33 -5.35 -13.64
C ARG A 93 10.19 -6.17 -14.58
N LYS A 94 9.72 -6.36 -15.81
CA LYS A 94 10.51 -7.00 -16.88
C LYS A 94 11.75 -6.18 -17.28
N ASP A 95 11.71 -4.87 -17.03
CA ASP A 95 12.76 -3.91 -17.42
C ASP A 95 14.00 -3.94 -16.50
N GLY A 96 14.08 -4.85 -15.52
CA GLY A 96 15.18 -4.89 -14.54
C GLY A 96 15.22 -3.72 -13.55
N LYS A 97 14.20 -2.86 -13.55
CA LYS A 97 14.05 -1.75 -12.59
C LYS A 97 13.59 -2.26 -11.22
N ALA A 98 13.66 -1.37 -10.23
CA ALA A 98 13.18 -1.63 -8.87
C ALA A 98 11.76 -2.23 -8.86
N PRO A 99 11.49 -3.21 -7.97
CA PRO A 99 10.19 -3.85 -7.87
C PRO A 99 9.13 -2.84 -7.42
N VAL A 100 7.90 -3.00 -7.93
CA VAL A 100 6.79 -2.09 -7.66
C VAL A 100 5.99 -2.62 -6.46
N PRO A 101 5.84 -1.86 -5.36
CA PRO A 101 5.02 -2.28 -4.23
C PRO A 101 3.54 -2.34 -4.63
N VAL A 102 2.88 -3.47 -4.34
CA VAL A 102 1.48 -3.73 -4.73
C VAL A 102 0.57 -3.77 -3.52
N LEU A 103 0.94 -4.57 -2.52
CA LEU A 103 0.13 -4.82 -1.33
C LEU A 103 1.02 -4.72 -0.10
N LEU A 104 0.54 -4.01 0.92
CA LEU A 104 1.14 -3.98 2.23
C LEU A 104 0.16 -4.57 3.24
N GLN A 105 0.62 -5.54 4.02
CA GLN A 105 -0.13 -6.15 5.11
C GLN A 105 0.58 -5.88 6.42
N ASN A 106 -0.14 -5.32 7.39
CA ASN A 106 0.32 -5.20 8.77
C ASN A 106 -0.34 -6.31 9.60
N HIS A 107 0.49 -7.24 10.06
CA HIS A 107 0.05 -8.37 10.88
C HIS A 107 -0.27 -7.94 12.30
N SER A 108 0.47 -6.97 12.87
CA SER A 108 0.21 -6.43 14.21
C SER A 108 -1.13 -5.71 14.32
N ALA A 109 -1.56 -5.01 13.26
CA ALA A 109 -2.84 -4.30 13.22
C ALA A 109 -3.96 -5.07 12.50
N ALA A 110 -3.68 -6.29 12.01
CA ALA A 110 -4.59 -7.10 11.18
C ALA A 110 -5.23 -6.32 10.00
N LYS A 111 -4.48 -5.39 9.40
CA LYS A 111 -4.97 -4.50 8.33
C LYS A 111 -4.15 -4.66 7.06
N ARG A 112 -4.82 -4.44 5.92
CA ARG A 112 -4.23 -4.48 4.58
C ARG A 112 -4.44 -3.15 3.86
N TRP A 113 -3.44 -2.75 3.09
CA TRP A 113 -3.50 -1.57 2.23
C TRP A 113 -3.05 -1.97 0.83
N LEU A 114 -3.92 -1.69 -0.13
CA LEU A 114 -3.60 -1.82 -1.54
C LEU A 114 -2.82 -0.57 -1.96
N VAL A 115 -1.53 -0.73 -2.23
CA VAL A 115 -0.66 0.39 -2.61
C VAL A 115 -0.93 0.79 -4.07
N ARG A 116 -1.10 -0.22 -4.92
CA ARG A 116 -1.38 -0.05 -6.34
C ARG A 116 -2.56 -0.89 -6.76
N ASP A 117 -3.56 -0.23 -7.34
CA ASP A 117 -4.64 -0.92 -8.02
C ASP A 117 -4.12 -1.72 -9.20
N ALA A 118 -4.82 -2.81 -9.51
CA ALA A 118 -4.49 -3.69 -10.61
C ALA A 118 -4.42 -2.94 -11.96
N ALA A 119 -5.23 -1.88 -12.14
CA ALA A 119 -5.19 -1.03 -13.33
C ALA A 119 -3.91 -0.20 -13.45
N ALA A 120 -3.47 0.44 -12.36
CA ALA A 120 -2.23 1.19 -12.32
C ALA A 120 -1.03 0.25 -12.49
N LEU A 121 -1.08 -0.92 -11.85
CA LEU A 121 -0.05 -1.95 -11.95
C LEU A 121 0.09 -2.47 -13.39
N ASN A 122 -1.03 -2.72 -14.07
CA ASN A 122 -1.03 -3.16 -15.47
C ASN A 122 -0.41 -2.11 -16.41
N MET A 123 -0.73 -0.83 -16.22
CA MET A 123 -0.12 0.25 -16.99
C MET A 123 1.39 0.37 -16.73
N GLU A 124 1.82 0.17 -15.49
CA GLU A 124 3.23 0.29 -15.09
C GLU A 124 4.10 -0.92 -15.48
N LEU A 125 3.51 -2.13 -15.48
CA LEU A 125 4.17 -3.37 -15.94
C LEU A 125 3.99 -3.63 -17.44
N GLY A 126 3.20 -2.82 -18.15
CA GLY A 126 2.92 -3.00 -19.57
C GLY A 126 2.21 -4.32 -19.88
N LEU A 127 1.29 -4.77 -19.01
CA LEU A 127 0.62 -6.07 -19.21
C LEU A 127 -0.49 -5.98 -20.27
N VAL A 128 -0.83 -4.80 -20.79
CA VAL A 128 -1.70 -4.69 -21.94
C VAL A 128 -1.05 -3.78 -22.95
N ASP A 129 -0.22 -4.39 -23.80
CA ASP A 129 0.22 -3.75 -25.03
C ASP A 129 -1.02 -3.52 -25.90
N PHE A 130 -1.37 -2.24 -26.08
CA PHE A 130 -2.34 -1.86 -27.08
C PHE A 130 -1.74 -2.19 -28.45
N LYS A 131 -2.16 -3.32 -29.02
CA LYS A 131 -1.70 -3.77 -30.33
C LYS A 131 -2.13 -2.78 -31.40
N TRP A 132 -1.23 -1.89 -31.80
CA TRP A 132 -1.40 -0.97 -32.92
C TRP A 132 -1.81 -1.67 -34.22
N SER A 133 -1.46 -2.94 -34.40
CA SER A 133 -1.92 -3.76 -35.52
C SER A 133 -3.45 -3.90 -35.61
N SER A 134 -4.17 -3.85 -34.49
CA SER A 134 -5.64 -3.84 -34.48
C SER A 134 -6.21 -2.55 -35.06
N LEU A 135 -5.50 -1.43 -34.85
CA LEU A 135 -5.88 -0.11 -35.36
C LEU A 135 -5.66 -0.02 -36.88
N TRP A 136 -4.59 -0.63 -37.38
CA TRP A 136 -4.35 -0.78 -38.82
C TRP A 136 -5.43 -1.61 -39.52
N ILE A 137 -5.91 -2.69 -38.90
CA ILE A 137 -7.02 -3.49 -39.44
C ILE A 137 -8.30 -2.66 -39.50
N ALA A 138 -8.61 -1.90 -38.45
CA ALA A 138 -9.78 -1.02 -38.44
C ALA A 138 -9.68 0.06 -39.53
N PHE A 139 -8.50 0.65 -39.71
CA PHE A 139 -8.25 1.65 -40.75
C PHE A 139 -8.36 1.08 -42.17
N ALA A 140 -7.85 -0.13 -42.39
CA ALA A 140 -8.00 -0.85 -43.65
C ALA A 140 -9.48 -1.14 -43.98
N LEU A 141 -10.29 -1.45 -42.96
CA LEU A 141 -11.73 -1.68 -43.10
C LEU A 141 -12.49 -0.39 -43.45
N LEU A 142 -12.10 0.74 -42.84
CA LEU A 142 -12.64 2.06 -43.14
C LEU A 142 -12.34 2.48 -44.59
N ILE A 143 -11.11 2.30 -45.06
CA ILE A 143 -10.71 2.66 -46.44
C ILE A 143 -11.32 1.69 -47.45
N GLY A 144 -11.22 0.38 -47.22
CA GLY A 144 -11.67 -0.63 -48.17
C GLY A 144 -13.18 -0.58 -48.44
N VAL A 145 -14.00 -0.45 -47.39
CA VAL A 145 -15.47 -0.37 -47.54
C VAL A 145 -15.91 1.07 -47.83
N GLY A 146 -15.19 2.06 -47.31
CA GLY A 146 -15.53 3.48 -47.45
C GLY A 146 -15.43 4.02 -48.88
N ILE A 147 -14.59 3.43 -49.73
CA ILE A 147 -14.50 3.81 -51.15
C ILE A 147 -15.80 3.51 -51.91
N ALA A 148 -16.47 2.40 -51.59
CA ALA A 148 -17.73 2.01 -52.25
C ALA A 148 -18.95 2.68 -51.61
N SER A 149 -18.95 2.84 -50.29
CA SER A 149 -20.02 3.53 -49.56
C SER A 149 -19.48 4.12 -48.25
N PRO A 150 -19.25 5.44 -48.19
CA PRO A 150 -18.65 6.10 -47.01
C PRO A 150 -19.45 5.87 -45.72
N GLY A 151 -20.78 5.83 -45.79
CA GLY A 151 -21.65 5.64 -44.64
C GLY A 151 -21.55 4.23 -44.03
N LEU A 152 -21.51 3.19 -44.86
CA LEU A 152 -21.39 1.80 -44.39
C LEU A 152 -20.00 1.51 -43.80
N GLY A 153 -18.94 2.08 -44.40
CA GLY A 153 -17.57 1.96 -43.89
C GLY A 153 -17.42 2.54 -42.49
N PHE A 154 -18.01 3.71 -42.23
CA PHE A 154 -17.96 4.35 -40.91
C PHE A 154 -18.71 3.53 -39.85
N ILE A 155 -19.89 3.00 -40.17
CA ILE A 155 -20.66 2.16 -39.22
C ILE A 155 -19.88 0.89 -38.88
N ALA A 156 -19.33 0.19 -39.88
CA ALA A 156 -18.52 -1.01 -39.66
C ALA A 156 -17.28 -0.73 -38.82
N PHE A 157 -16.61 0.41 -39.05
CA PHE A 157 -15.48 0.88 -38.25
C PHE A 157 -15.87 1.11 -36.79
N VAL A 158 -16.96 1.86 -36.54
CA VAL A 158 -17.43 2.15 -35.17
C VAL A 158 -17.80 0.84 -34.46
N VAL A 159 -18.56 -0.05 -35.11
CA VAL A 159 -18.93 -1.36 -34.53
C VAL A 159 -17.70 -2.20 -34.20
N PHE A 160 -16.70 -2.24 -35.08
CA PHE A 160 -15.46 -2.97 -34.84
C PHE A 160 -14.66 -2.40 -33.68
N ILE A 161 -14.52 -1.07 -33.59
CA ILE A 161 -13.86 -0.40 -32.46
C ILE A 161 -14.60 -0.69 -31.16
N PHE A 162 -15.93 -0.56 -31.12
CA PHE A 162 -16.72 -0.88 -29.94
C PHE A 162 -16.57 -2.36 -29.54
N TYR A 163 -16.59 -3.28 -30.50
CA TYR A 163 -16.38 -4.71 -30.25
C TYR A 163 -14.98 -4.99 -29.67
N GLN A 164 -13.94 -4.38 -30.22
CA GLN A 164 -12.57 -4.50 -29.72
C GLN A 164 -12.42 -3.89 -28.32
N CYS A 165 -12.98 -2.70 -28.09
CA CYS A 165 -13.01 -2.06 -26.77
C CYS A 165 -13.74 -2.92 -25.74
N TYR A 166 -14.85 -3.56 -26.13
CA TYR A 166 -15.60 -4.46 -25.27
C TYR A 166 -14.81 -5.73 -24.94
N GLN A 167 -14.18 -6.37 -25.94
CA GLN A 167 -13.41 -7.59 -25.74
C GLN A 167 -12.14 -7.33 -24.91
N THR A 168 -11.42 -6.25 -25.18
CA THR A 168 -10.25 -5.85 -24.39
C THR A 168 -10.65 -5.47 -22.97
N SER A 169 -11.78 -4.79 -22.76
CA SER A 169 -12.29 -4.48 -21.43
C SER A 169 -12.66 -5.75 -20.65
N LYS A 170 -13.28 -6.74 -21.29
CA LYS A 170 -13.57 -8.04 -20.66
C LYS A 170 -12.30 -8.77 -20.22
N ARG A 171 -11.28 -8.85 -21.09
CA ARG A 171 -9.99 -9.47 -20.75
C ARG A 171 -9.29 -8.76 -19.60
N LYS A 172 -9.29 -7.42 -19.61
CA LYS A 172 -8.75 -6.60 -18.51
C LYS A 172 -9.45 -6.91 -17.18
N ARG A 173 -10.78 -6.99 -17.18
CA ARG A 173 -11.57 -7.29 -15.97
C ARG A 173 -11.23 -8.66 -15.39
N LEU A 174 -11.08 -9.69 -16.23
CA LEU A 174 -10.70 -11.03 -15.76
C LEU A 174 -9.30 -11.05 -15.17
N LEU A 175 -8.32 -10.41 -15.83
CA LEU A 175 -6.96 -10.31 -15.32
C LEU A 175 -6.94 -9.60 -13.96
N PHE A 176 -7.68 -8.51 -13.80
CA PHE A 176 -7.78 -7.81 -12.53
C PHE A 176 -8.43 -8.66 -11.43
N SER A 177 -9.45 -9.44 -11.77
CA SER A 177 -10.09 -10.37 -10.84
C SER A 177 -9.13 -11.47 -10.39
N ASP A 178 -8.44 -12.11 -11.33
CA ASP A 178 -7.48 -13.19 -11.05
C ASP A 178 -6.29 -12.68 -10.24
N LEU A 179 -5.79 -11.48 -10.56
CA LEU A 179 -4.70 -10.87 -9.83
C LEU A 179 -5.11 -10.52 -8.41
N ASN A 180 -6.30 -9.94 -8.21
CA ASN A 180 -6.81 -9.66 -6.86
C ASN A 180 -6.99 -10.96 -6.08
N ALA A 181 -7.60 -11.99 -6.67
CA ALA A 181 -7.76 -13.29 -6.02
C ALA A 181 -6.41 -13.91 -5.64
N PHE A 182 -5.39 -13.75 -6.49
CA PHE A 182 -4.03 -14.20 -6.20
C PHE A 182 -3.39 -13.42 -5.05
N LEU A 183 -3.52 -12.10 -5.03
CA LEU A 183 -3.05 -11.25 -3.93
C LEU A 183 -3.75 -11.60 -2.61
N GLU A 184 -5.05 -11.89 -2.65
CA GLU A 184 -5.80 -12.38 -1.48
C GLU A 184 -5.28 -13.73 -1.00
N LYS A 185 -5.03 -14.67 -1.93
CA LYS A 185 -4.45 -15.97 -1.59
C LYS A 185 -3.07 -15.84 -0.94
N LEU A 186 -2.23 -14.92 -1.41
CA LEU A 186 -0.92 -14.65 -0.81
C LEU A 186 -1.04 -14.05 0.59
N GLY A 187 -1.98 -13.13 0.80
CA GLY A 187 -2.23 -12.55 2.12
C GLY A 187 -2.68 -13.61 3.14
N THR A 188 -3.62 -14.46 2.76
CA THR A 188 -4.18 -15.50 3.64
C THR A 188 -3.14 -16.59 3.98
N GLN A 189 -2.31 -17.02 3.04
CA GLN A 189 -1.24 -18.00 3.31
C GLN A 189 -0.16 -17.50 4.27
N LYS A 190 0.09 -16.19 4.30
CA LYS A 190 1.12 -15.62 5.19
C LYS A 190 0.56 -15.28 6.56
N ALA A 191 -0.69 -14.83 6.66
CA ALA A 191 -1.35 -14.64 7.94
C ALA A 191 -1.33 -15.93 8.78
N SER A 192 -1.67 -17.08 8.18
CA SER A 192 -1.64 -18.38 8.87
C SER A 192 -0.23 -18.83 9.25
N ARG A 193 0.80 -18.54 8.44
CA ARG A 193 2.19 -18.93 8.75
C ARG A 193 2.83 -18.06 9.83
N VAL A 194 2.55 -16.76 9.85
CA VAL A 194 3.00 -15.84 10.91
C VAL A 194 2.31 -16.18 12.23
N GLN A 195 1.02 -16.49 12.21
CA GLN A 195 0.28 -16.88 13.41
C GLN A 195 0.72 -18.23 13.98
N ALA A 196 1.03 -19.22 13.12
CA ALA A 196 1.64 -20.48 13.55
C ALA A 196 3.06 -20.31 14.14
N GLN A 197 3.80 -19.30 13.69
CA GLN A 197 5.14 -18.99 14.21
C GLN A 197 5.09 -18.14 15.50
N ALA A 198 4.04 -17.34 15.70
CA ALA A 198 3.82 -16.61 16.94
C ALA A 198 3.45 -17.53 18.13
N ASN A 199 2.75 -18.64 17.85
CA ASN A 199 2.34 -19.63 18.85
C ASN A 199 2.83 -21.05 18.48
N PRO A 200 4.15 -21.32 18.48
CA PRO A 200 4.69 -22.60 18.06
C PRO A 200 4.18 -23.76 18.93
N PHE A 201 3.92 -23.50 20.22
CA PHE A 201 3.43 -24.48 21.18
C PHE A 201 2.01 -24.98 20.86
N GLU A 202 1.09 -24.08 20.51
CA GLU A 202 -0.28 -24.43 20.08
C GLU A 202 -0.29 -25.29 18.82
N SER A 203 0.59 -24.97 17.86
CA SER A 203 0.69 -25.73 16.61
C SER A 203 1.26 -27.13 16.82
N MET A 204 2.19 -27.31 17.77
CA MET A 204 2.68 -28.64 18.17
C MET A 204 1.60 -29.44 18.91
N LEU A 205 0.80 -28.79 19.75
CA LEU A 205 -0.32 -29.43 20.46
C LEU A 205 -1.41 -29.93 19.50
N GLN A 206 -1.84 -29.10 18.54
CA GLN A 206 -2.81 -29.51 17.52
C GLN A 206 -2.28 -30.63 16.61
N ALA A 207 -1.00 -30.59 16.21
CA ALA A 207 -0.38 -31.65 15.42
C ALA A 207 -0.21 -32.97 16.20
N SER A 208 -0.10 -32.91 17.52
CA SER A 208 -0.01 -34.09 18.39
C SER A 208 -1.36 -34.78 18.67
N GLY A 209 -2.47 -34.19 18.22
CA GLY A 209 -3.81 -34.79 18.39
C GLY A 209 -4.31 -34.80 19.83
N ILE A 210 -3.72 -33.99 20.71
CA ILE A 210 -4.09 -33.92 22.13
C ILE A 210 -5.07 -32.75 22.30
N GLU A 211 -6.36 -33.04 22.44
CA GLU A 211 -7.35 -32.05 22.89
C GLU A 211 -7.17 -31.82 24.40
N LEU A 212 -6.33 -30.85 24.78
CA LEU A 212 -6.29 -30.37 26.16
C LEU A 212 -7.43 -29.37 26.38
N SER A 213 -8.21 -29.57 27.44
CA SER A 213 -9.23 -28.60 27.86
C SER A 213 -8.61 -27.25 28.26
N ASP A 214 -9.34 -26.15 28.07
CA ASP A 214 -8.90 -24.77 28.41
C ASP A 214 -8.32 -24.64 29.85
N THR A 215 -8.75 -25.50 30.76
CA THR A 215 -8.27 -25.59 32.14
C THR A 215 -6.87 -26.20 32.30
N GLN A 216 -6.45 -27.10 31.41
CA GLN A 216 -5.09 -27.67 31.47
C GLN A 216 -4.04 -26.73 30.89
N VAL A 217 -4.38 -25.95 29.86
CA VAL A 217 -3.46 -24.96 29.26
C VAL A 217 -3.03 -23.90 30.29
N GLN A 218 -3.98 -23.40 31.10
CA GLN A 218 -3.66 -22.48 32.21
C GLN A 218 -2.76 -23.10 33.28
N SER A 219 -2.93 -24.39 33.59
CA SER A 219 -2.12 -25.07 34.61
C SER A 219 -0.65 -25.28 34.17
N ILE A 220 -0.41 -25.45 32.86
CA ILE A 220 0.92 -25.66 32.30
C ILE A 220 1.66 -24.31 32.16
N SER A 221 0.96 -23.24 31.78
CA SER A 221 1.53 -21.89 31.76
C SER A 221 1.95 -21.39 33.14
N LEU A 222 1.24 -21.78 34.21
CA LEU A 222 1.57 -21.40 35.59
C LEU A 222 2.76 -22.16 36.19
N GLN A 223 3.21 -23.26 35.59
CA GLN A 223 4.35 -24.03 36.11
C GLN A 223 5.73 -23.50 35.66
N PHE A 224 5.77 -22.50 34.77
CA PHE A 224 7.03 -21.93 34.26
C PHE A 224 7.39 -20.54 34.81
N GLU A 225 6.62 -20.00 35.77
CA GLU A 225 7.06 -18.85 36.57
C GLU A 225 7.91 -19.36 37.75
N LEU A 226 9.23 -19.39 37.55
CA LEU A 226 10.19 -19.52 38.64
C LEU A 226 10.14 -18.26 39.53
N PRO A 227 10.02 -18.40 40.86
CA PRO A 227 10.14 -17.28 41.78
C PRO A 227 11.64 -17.02 42.07
N VAL A 228 12.18 -15.90 41.58
CA VAL A 228 13.42 -15.35 42.14
C VAL A 228 13.02 -14.36 43.22
N GLU A 229 12.82 -14.89 44.43
CA GLU A 229 12.71 -14.11 45.64
C GLU A 229 14.13 -13.87 46.18
N VAL A 230 14.65 -12.66 46.02
CA VAL A 230 15.76 -12.16 46.86
C VAL A 230 15.24 -10.93 47.58
N GLN A 231 14.77 -11.18 48.81
CA GLN A 231 14.54 -10.15 49.81
C GLN A 231 15.89 -9.55 50.25
N VAL A 232 16.01 -8.23 50.18
CA VAL A 232 16.82 -7.47 51.16
C VAL A 232 15.99 -6.28 51.60
N SER A 233 15.39 -6.42 52.78
CA SER A 233 14.80 -5.34 53.57
C SER A 233 15.92 -4.52 54.22
N ALA A 234 15.88 -3.20 54.09
CA ALA A 234 16.36 -2.27 55.10
C ALA A 234 15.67 -0.92 54.93
N ALA A 235 15.19 -0.38 56.04
CA ALA A 235 14.22 0.69 56.11
C ALA A 235 14.86 2.10 56.26
N VAL A 236 13.95 3.10 56.19
CA VAL A 236 14.02 4.45 56.77
C VAL A 236 14.74 5.53 55.96
N GLN A 237 13.98 6.51 55.42
CA GLN A 237 13.92 7.87 55.98
C GLN A 237 12.91 8.78 55.25
N GLN A 238 12.29 9.65 56.04
CA GLN A 238 11.30 10.68 55.71
C GLN A 238 11.77 11.75 54.70
N ALA A 239 10.77 12.36 54.06
CA ALA A 239 10.81 13.50 53.14
C ALA A 239 11.60 14.74 53.67
N PRO A 240 11.91 15.71 52.79
CA PRO A 240 10.98 16.84 52.68
C PRO A 240 10.81 17.45 51.26
N ALA A 241 9.59 17.99 51.07
CA ALA A 241 9.26 19.27 50.43
C ALA A 241 9.85 19.65 49.05
N GLU A 242 8.92 19.76 48.08
CA GLU A 242 8.62 21.01 47.35
C GLU A 242 9.67 21.60 46.40
N ALA A 243 9.40 21.48 45.09
CA ALA A 243 9.62 22.57 44.14
C ALA A 243 8.55 22.51 43.02
N PRO A 244 7.83 23.61 42.76
CA PRO A 244 6.70 23.66 41.83
C PRO A 244 7.11 23.66 40.36
N SER A 245 6.21 23.11 39.55
CA SER A 245 6.19 23.14 38.09
C SER A 245 6.29 24.56 37.52
N PRO A 246 7.02 24.77 36.40
CA PRO A 246 7.07 26.07 35.75
C PRO A 246 5.71 26.39 35.12
N VAL A 247 5.01 27.36 35.71
CA VAL A 247 3.84 28.00 35.12
C VAL A 247 4.30 28.80 33.90
N LEU A 248 3.77 28.46 32.72
CA LEU A 248 3.93 29.27 31.50
C LEU A 248 3.26 30.64 31.72
N ASP A 249 4.08 31.69 31.78
CA ASP A 249 3.62 33.08 31.87
C ASP A 249 3.12 33.58 30.51
N SER A 250 1.80 33.60 30.35
CA SER A 250 1.08 34.11 29.17
C SER A 250 1.42 35.57 28.84
N ASN A 251 1.92 36.36 29.80
CA ASN A 251 2.24 37.77 29.60
C ASN A 251 3.60 37.99 28.93
N ALA A 252 4.51 37.01 29.00
CA ALA A 252 5.80 37.08 28.31
C ALA A 252 5.62 37.03 26.77
N VAL A 253 4.61 36.31 26.29
CA VAL A 253 4.29 36.18 24.86
C VAL A 253 3.66 37.46 24.31
N GLN A 254 2.80 38.15 25.07
CA GLN A 254 2.20 39.43 24.64
C GLN A 254 3.23 40.56 24.56
N ARG A 255 4.25 40.57 25.44
CA ARG A 255 5.32 41.57 25.38
C ARG A 255 6.25 41.42 24.16
N ALA A 256 6.37 40.21 23.60
CA ALA A 256 7.16 39.97 22.39
C ALA A 256 6.47 40.45 21.11
N LEU A 257 5.13 40.49 21.07
CA LEU A 257 4.36 40.91 19.89
C LEU A 257 4.15 42.43 19.82
N SER A 258 4.25 43.15 20.93
CA SER A 258 4.07 44.62 20.99
C SER A 258 5.27 45.43 20.47
N ARG A 259 6.39 44.80 20.08
CA ARG A 259 7.62 45.52 19.66
C ARG A 259 7.81 45.62 18.14
N LYS A 260 6.81 45.22 17.36
CA LYS A 260 6.76 45.38 15.90
C LYS A 260 5.44 46.05 15.48
N SER A 261 5.34 47.35 15.72
CA SER A 261 4.43 48.25 15.01
C SER A 261 5.10 49.61 14.89
#